data_AF-A0A3D4BSD3-F1
#
_entry.id   AF-A0A3D4BSD3-F1
#
_cell.length_a   1.000
_cell.length_b   1.000
_cell.length_c   1.000
_cell.angle_alpha   90.00
_cell.angle_beta   90.00
_cell.angle_gamma   90.00
#
_symmetry.space_group_name_H-M   'P 1'
#
loop_
_entity.id
_entity.type
_entity.pdbx_description
1 polymer ?
#
loop_
_entity_poly.entity_id
_entity_poly.type
_entity_poly.pdbx_seq_one_letter_code
_entity_poly.pdbx_strand_id
1 'polypeptide(L)'
;MSNSFYENTLLREEFKLVQALQQNAEFAQYVTVCYEDRITGEEQPVVTDINGKRFPETYVVYYKMPVYNSQKRLDNSWHGTVRIILSEPVLMNKHSKHPPTVYFKSNFEPFNNHVTKTSICTGNAWAVAKDNGLWHFIISLGGLINQDGFVNAEGRHFNGDAYDHWVSRGRKPVTHIKWPLDLVSQLENKLTITPKKKDETKSLNIKKKTTTDNPGINIKPKAKSAPPPLNITKRN
;
A
#
# COMPACT_ATOMS: atom_id res chain seq x y z
N MET A 1 -27.01 13.41 -4.48
CA MET A 1 -27.13 12.00 -4.94
C MET A 1 -25.72 11.46 -5.00
N SER A 2 -25.33 10.49 -4.17
CA SER A 2 -23.99 9.90 -4.26
C SER A 2 -23.85 9.18 -5.59
N ASN A 3 -22.74 9.40 -6.29
CA ASN A 3 -22.45 8.72 -7.54
C ASN A 3 -22.40 7.20 -7.27
N SER A 4 -23.24 6.41 -7.95
CA SER A 4 -23.32 4.96 -7.71
C SER A 4 -21.99 4.25 -7.97
N PHE A 5 -21.14 4.82 -8.83
CA PHE A 5 -19.79 4.34 -9.11
C PHE A 5 -18.82 4.57 -7.93
N TYR A 6 -18.87 5.76 -7.32
CA TYR A 6 -18.04 6.07 -6.15
C TYR A 6 -18.33 5.10 -4.99
N GLU A 7 -19.60 4.91 -4.66
CA GLU A 7 -20.03 4.03 -3.56
C GLU A 7 -19.83 2.53 -3.87
N ASN A 8 -20.27 2.06 -5.04
CA ASN A 8 -20.31 0.63 -5.32
C ASN A 8 -19.02 0.06 -5.91
N THR A 9 -18.16 0.92 -6.45
CA THR A 9 -16.90 0.50 -7.06
C THR A 9 -15.73 1.01 -6.24
N LEU A 10 -15.51 2.32 -6.16
CA LEU A 10 -14.27 2.88 -5.62
C LEU A 10 -14.10 2.60 -4.13
N LEU A 11 -15.08 2.96 -3.29
CA LEU A 11 -15.00 2.69 -1.85
C LEU A 11 -14.96 1.19 -1.53
N ARG A 12 -15.63 0.38 -2.35
CA ARG A 12 -15.63 -1.08 -2.21
C ARG A 12 -14.27 -1.69 -2.52
N GLU A 13 -13.62 -1.25 -3.58
CA GLU A 13 -12.29 -1.71 -3.96
C GLU A 13 -11.25 -1.33 -2.90
N GLU A 14 -11.28 -0.07 -2.43
CA GLU A 14 -10.42 0.38 -1.35
C GLU A 14 -10.62 -0.45 -0.08
N PHE A 15 -11.87 -0.66 0.34
CA PHE A 15 -12.16 -1.46 1.52
C PHE A 15 -11.62 -2.89 1.40
N LYS A 16 -11.80 -3.55 0.26
CA LYS A 16 -11.27 -4.90 0.01
C LYS A 16 -9.75 -4.96 0.09
N LEU A 17 -9.07 -3.94 -0.45
CA LEU A 17 -7.60 -3.87 -0.40
C LEU A 17 -7.11 -3.66 1.03
N VAL A 18 -7.79 -2.81 1.81
CA VAL A 18 -7.46 -2.61 3.23
C VAL A 18 -7.76 -3.87 4.06
N GLN A 19 -8.83 -4.60 3.76
CA GLN A 19 -9.10 -5.92 4.37
C GLN A 19 -7.97 -6.91 4.08
N ALA A 20 -7.56 -7.02 2.82
CA ALA A 20 -6.45 -7.88 2.42
C ALA A 20 -5.13 -7.47 3.10
N LEU A 21 -4.90 -6.16 3.24
CA LEU A 21 -3.74 -5.62 3.97
C LEU A 21 -3.76 -6.06 5.45
N GLN A 22 -4.90 -5.93 6.14
CA GLN A 22 -5.03 -6.32 7.54
C GLN A 22 -4.85 -7.83 7.76
N GLN A 23 -5.15 -8.66 6.75
CA GLN A 23 -4.92 -10.11 6.78
C GLN A 23 -3.44 -10.50 6.58
N ASN A 24 -2.56 -9.56 6.20
CA ASN A 24 -1.14 -9.83 6.08
C ASN A 24 -0.50 -9.91 7.48
N ALA A 25 0.08 -11.07 7.81
CA ALA A 25 0.61 -11.35 9.15
C ALA A 25 1.81 -10.48 9.56
N GLU A 26 2.64 -10.04 8.62
CA GLU A 26 3.77 -9.14 8.90
C GLU A 26 3.27 -7.72 9.19
N PHE A 27 2.30 -7.25 8.41
CA PHE A 27 1.66 -5.94 8.63
C PHE A 27 0.87 -5.90 9.95
N ALA A 28 0.06 -6.92 10.22
CA ALA A 28 -0.84 -6.98 11.37
C ALA A 28 -0.12 -7.02 12.74
N GLN A 29 1.18 -7.34 12.76
CA GLN A 29 1.99 -7.26 13.98
C GLN A 29 2.18 -5.82 14.48
N TYR A 30 2.16 -4.84 13.57
CA TYR A 30 2.47 -3.45 13.87
C TYR A 30 1.29 -2.51 13.65
N VAL A 31 0.30 -2.94 12.87
CA VAL A 31 -0.79 -2.06 12.43
C VAL A 31 -2.14 -2.75 12.54
N THR A 32 -3.07 -2.05 13.19
CA THR A 32 -4.50 -2.40 13.22
C THR A 32 -5.29 -1.32 12.50
N VAL A 33 -6.15 -1.73 11.58
CA VAL A 33 -7.03 -0.85 10.82
C VAL A 33 -8.48 -1.11 11.20
N CYS A 34 -9.15 -0.04 11.60
CA CYS A 34 -10.57 0.04 11.80
C CYS A 34 -11.18 1.03 10.78
N TYR A 35 -12.50 1.02 10.68
CA TYR A 35 -13.28 2.02 9.94
C TYR A 35 -14.39 2.59 10.81
N GLU A 36 -14.86 3.78 10.47
CA GLU A 36 -16.06 4.36 11.08
C GLU A 36 -17.28 3.94 10.24
N ASP A 37 -18.20 3.20 10.85
CA ASP A 37 -19.43 2.78 10.20
C ASP A 37 -20.31 4.01 9.90
N ARG A 38 -20.72 4.16 8.64
CA ARG A 38 -21.44 5.37 8.20
C ARG A 38 -22.91 5.41 8.63
N ILE A 39 -23.43 4.33 9.21
CA ILE A 39 -24.79 4.21 9.73
C ILE A 39 -24.78 4.46 11.23
N THR A 40 -23.88 3.81 11.97
CA THR A 40 -23.84 3.91 13.45
C THR A 40 -22.87 4.96 13.96
N GLY A 41 -21.87 5.36 13.18
CA GLY A 41 -20.76 6.21 13.61
C GLY A 41 -19.74 5.48 14.49
N GLU A 42 -19.91 4.18 14.71
CA GLU A 42 -19.03 3.39 15.57
C GLU A 42 -17.79 2.91 14.83
N GLU A 43 -16.69 2.77 15.57
CA GLU A 43 -15.47 2.17 15.05
C GLU A 43 -15.60 0.64 14.98
N GLN A 44 -15.32 0.07 13.82
CA GLN A 44 -15.38 -1.36 13.55
C GLN A 44 -14.04 -1.84 12.97
N PRO A 45 -13.50 -3.01 13.40
CA PRO A 45 -12.31 -3.57 12.78
C PRO A 45 -12.52 -3.80 11.27
N VAL A 46 -11.55 -3.50 10.41
CA VAL A 46 -11.75 -3.63 8.96
C VAL A 46 -12.07 -5.05 8.50
N VAL A 47 -11.71 -6.05 9.30
CA VAL A 47 -12.01 -7.47 9.06
C VAL A 47 -13.47 -7.85 9.30
N THR A 48 -14.31 -6.97 9.84
CA THR A 48 -15.75 -7.22 10.00
C THR A 48 -16.51 -6.95 8.71
N ASP A 49 -17.65 -7.63 8.55
CA ASP A 49 -18.56 -7.37 7.44
C ASP A 49 -19.21 -5.98 7.57
N ILE A 50 -19.39 -5.31 6.43
CA ILE A 50 -20.00 -3.98 6.38
C ILE A 50 -21.51 -4.07 6.64
N ASN A 51 -21.99 -3.21 7.53
CA ASN A 51 -23.42 -3.02 7.76
C ASN A 51 -24.06 -2.21 6.61
N GLY A 52 -25.22 -2.66 6.12
CA GLY A 52 -26.07 -1.87 5.21
C GLY A 52 -25.50 -1.50 3.84
N LYS A 53 -24.48 -2.21 3.33
CA LYS A 53 -23.86 -2.00 2.01
C LYS A 53 -23.23 -0.60 1.77
N ARG A 54 -23.02 0.22 2.81
CA ARG A 54 -22.34 1.51 2.68
C ARG A 54 -20.88 1.37 3.07
N PHE A 55 -19.99 1.46 2.10
CA PHE A 55 -18.56 1.32 2.34
C PHE A 55 -18.02 2.57 3.09
N PRO A 56 -16.99 2.40 3.94
CA PRO A 56 -16.52 3.48 4.80
C PRO A 56 -15.70 4.51 4.04
N GLU A 57 -15.84 5.77 4.47
CA GLU A 57 -15.03 6.90 4.01
C GLU A 57 -13.93 7.25 5.02
N THR A 58 -14.12 6.84 6.27
CA THR A 58 -13.18 7.11 7.37
C THR A 58 -12.55 5.81 7.84
N TYR A 59 -11.22 5.83 7.95
CA TYR A 59 -10.41 4.75 8.50
C TYR A 59 -9.63 5.26 9.72
N VAL A 60 -9.56 4.43 10.75
CA VAL A 60 -8.76 4.69 11.96
C VAL A 60 -7.67 3.64 12.01
N VAL A 61 -6.42 4.09 11.94
CA VAL A 61 -5.25 3.23 11.87
C VAL A 61 -4.42 3.40 13.13
N TYR A 62 -4.17 2.30 13.81
CA TYR A 62 -3.36 2.22 15.00
C TYR A 62 -2.01 1.62 14.65
N TYR A 63 -0.95 2.40 14.83
CA TYR A 63 0.43 1.96 14.68
C TYR A 63 1.01 1.68 16.05
N LYS A 64 1.63 0.52 16.22
CA LYS A 64 2.41 0.15 17.39
C LYS A 64 3.73 -0.45 16.91
N MET A 65 4.79 0.34 16.96
CA MET A 65 6.11 -0.07 16.49
C MET A 65 7.21 0.62 17.30
N PRO A 66 8.41 0.01 17.39
CA PRO A 66 9.56 0.67 17.98
C PRO A 66 9.91 1.96 17.25
N VAL A 67 10.21 3.01 18.01
CA VAL A 67 10.73 4.28 17.48
C VAL A 67 11.89 4.78 18.33
N TYR A 68 12.74 5.63 17.77
CA TYR A 68 13.66 6.40 18.60
C TYR A 68 12.88 7.49 19.34
N ASN A 69 13.13 7.70 20.64
CA ASN A 69 12.65 8.87 21.39
C ASN A 69 13.78 9.92 21.60
N SER A 70 15.00 9.56 21.19
CA SER A 70 16.19 10.41 21.08
C SER A 70 17.21 9.69 20.20
N GLN A 71 18.31 10.36 19.80
CA GLN A 71 19.33 9.82 18.87
C GLN A 71 19.85 8.40 19.20
N LYS A 72 19.81 7.94 20.45
CA LYS A 72 20.39 6.64 20.83
C LYS A 72 19.47 5.78 21.70
N ARG A 73 18.20 6.16 21.86
CA ARG A 73 17.26 5.42 22.70
C ARG A 73 16.04 4.98 21.90
N LEU A 74 15.97 3.66 21.70
CA LEU A 74 14.81 2.99 21.12
C LEU A 74 13.75 2.79 22.21
N ASP A 75 12.49 2.99 21.86
CA ASP A 75 11.34 2.81 22.73
C ASP A 75 10.28 1.96 22.02
N ASN A 76 9.90 0.85 22.65
CA ASN A 76 8.93 -0.12 22.12
C ASN A 76 7.49 0.15 22.56
N SER A 77 7.28 1.17 23.41
CA SER A 77 5.96 1.54 23.94
C SER A 77 5.23 2.58 23.09
N TRP A 78 5.88 3.06 22.01
CA TRP A 78 5.29 4.04 21.13
C TRP A 78 4.06 3.49 20.42
N HIS A 79 3.03 4.33 20.33
CA HIS A 79 1.89 4.08 19.48
C HIS A 79 1.32 5.39 18.95
N GLY A 80 0.77 5.32 17.75
CA GLY A 80 0.15 6.44 17.05
C GLY A 80 -1.20 6.04 16.47
N THR A 81 -2.12 7.00 16.44
CA THR A 81 -3.41 6.87 15.76
C THR A 81 -3.46 7.85 14.60
N VAL A 82 -3.80 7.35 13.42
CA VAL A 82 -4.09 8.13 12.23
C VAL A 82 -5.57 7.96 11.91
N ARG A 83 -6.34 9.05 11.84
CA ARG A 83 -7.67 9.06 11.23
C ARG A 83 -7.58 9.60 9.82
N ILE A 84 -7.95 8.78 8.83
CA ILE A 84 -7.88 9.09 7.40
C ILE A 84 -9.30 9.24 6.86
N ILE A 85 -9.59 10.34 6.19
CA ILE A 85 -10.85 10.55 5.49
C ILE A 85 -10.58 10.52 3.98
N LEU A 86 -11.16 9.53 3.30
CA LEU A 86 -11.23 9.44 1.85
C LEU A 86 -12.44 10.23 1.36
N SER A 87 -12.20 11.36 0.73
CA SER A 87 -13.26 12.13 0.08
C SER A 87 -13.46 11.68 -1.37
N GLU A 88 -14.65 11.87 -1.91
CA GLU A 88 -14.98 11.56 -3.31
C GLU A 88 -13.95 12.13 -4.31
N PRO A 89 -13.46 13.38 -4.19
CA PRO A 89 -12.43 13.91 -5.08
C PRO A 89 -11.10 13.14 -5.06
N VAL A 90 -10.71 12.55 -3.91
CA VAL A 90 -9.48 11.77 -3.78
C VAL A 90 -9.56 10.48 -4.59
N LEU A 91 -10.73 9.83 -4.60
CA LEU A 91 -10.92 8.54 -5.28
C LEU A 91 -11.35 8.70 -6.74
N MET A 92 -12.16 9.70 -7.06
CA MET A 92 -12.66 9.93 -8.42
C MET A 92 -11.57 10.43 -9.38
N ASN A 93 -10.50 11.01 -8.87
CA ASN A 93 -9.38 11.50 -9.67
C ASN A 93 -8.09 10.80 -9.26
N LYS A 94 -7.67 9.79 -10.03
CA LYS A 94 -6.38 9.09 -9.83
C LYS A 94 -5.16 10.02 -9.88
N HIS A 95 -5.29 11.20 -10.49
CA HIS A 95 -4.25 12.23 -10.51
C HIS A 95 -4.51 13.36 -9.50
N SER A 96 -5.37 13.13 -8.51
CA SER A 96 -5.64 14.09 -7.45
C SER A 96 -4.33 14.48 -6.76
N LYS A 97 -4.01 15.77 -6.85
CA LYS A 97 -2.95 16.38 -6.06
C LYS A 97 -3.36 16.54 -4.59
N HIS A 98 -4.64 16.38 -4.29
CA HIS A 98 -5.17 16.49 -2.94
C HIS A 98 -5.03 15.12 -2.25
N PRO A 99 -4.22 15.02 -1.18
CA PRO A 99 -4.13 13.82 -0.38
C PRO A 99 -5.43 13.61 0.42
N PRO A 100 -5.65 12.40 0.96
CA PRO A 100 -6.66 12.19 2.01
C PRO A 100 -6.48 13.19 3.16
N THR A 101 -7.59 13.57 3.80
CA THR A 101 -7.52 14.35 5.04
C THR A 101 -7.03 13.43 6.15
N VAL A 102 -6.03 13.87 6.93
CA VAL A 102 -5.40 13.07 7.97
C VAL A 102 -5.36 13.83 9.29
N TYR A 103 -5.77 13.16 10.36
CA TYR A 103 -5.55 13.59 11.74
C TYR A 103 -4.61 12.61 12.42
N PHE A 104 -3.61 13.12 13.13
CA PHE A 104 -2.59 12.30 13.77
C PHE A 104 -2.45 12.62 15.25
N LYS A 105 -2.21 11.59 16.05
CA LYS A 105 -1.76 11.72 17.44
C LYS A 105 -0.88 10.53 17.81
N SER A 106 0.10 10.75 18.67
CA SER A 106 0.85 9.68 19.34
C SER A 106 0.91 9.91 20.85
N ASN A 107 1.26 8.86 21.60
CA ASN A 107 1.43 8.95 23.05
C ASN A 107 2.60 9.86 23.45
N PHE A 108 3.68 9.86 22.67
CA PHE A 108 4.79 10.79 22.83
C PHE A 108 5.42 11.15 21.47
N GLU A 109 6.23 12.21 21.46
CA GLU A 109 6.94 12.68 20.27
C GLU A 109 8.13 11.75 19.94
N PRO A 110 8.15 11.11 18.77
CA PRO A 110 9.31 10.33 18.35
C PRO A 110 10.44 11.25 17.87
N PHE A 111 11.67 10.78 17.98
CA PHE A 111 12.83 11.35 17.32
C PHE A 111 12.80 10.96 15.83
N ASN A 112 11.96 11.65 15.07
CA ASN A 112 11.65 11.36 13.67
C ASN A 112 11.56 12.67 12.86
N ASN A 113 12.02 12.65 11.60
CA ASN A 113 12.07 13.82 10.73
C ASN A 113 10.71 14.19 10.07
N HIS A 114 9.72 13.31 10.15
CA HIS A 114 8.40 13.44 9.51
C HIS A 114 7.22 13.23 10.46
N VAL A 115 7.47 12.97 11.74
CA VAL A 115 6.44 12.68 12.74
C VAL A 115 6.71 13.49 13.99
N THR A 116 5.73 14.27 14.43
CA THR A 116 5.69 14.90 15.76
C THR A 116 4.64 14.22 16.61
N LYS A 117 4.36 14.70 17.83
CA LYS A 117 3.28 14.14 18.65
C LYS A 117 1.88 14.26 18.01
N THR A 118 1.66 15.25 17.14
CA THR A 118 0.32 15.62 16.63
C THR A 118 0.27 15.81 15.12
N SER A 119 1.38 15.59 14.41
CA SER A 119 1.46 15.73 12.96
C SER A 119 2.32 14.64 12.31
N ILE A 120 1.98 14.32 11.06
CA ILE A 120 2.74 13.42 10.19
C ILE A 120 2.80 14.01 8.78
N CYS A 121 3.96 13.95 8.11
CA CYS A 121 4.14 14.47 6.75
C CYS A 121 3.43 13.59 5.69
N THR A 122 2.14 13.83 5.46
CA THR A 122 1.33 13.02 4.52
C THR A 122 1.69 13.20 3.05
N GLY A 123 2.30 14.34 2.66
CA GLY A 123 2.61 14.63 1.26
C GLY A 123 3.52 13.60 0.60
N ASN A 124 4.59 13.18 1.27
CA ASN A 124 5.52 12.18 0.75
C ASN A 124 4.89 10.79 0.70
N ALA A 125 4.10 10.44 1.73
CA ALA A 125 3.34 9.19 1.74
C ALA A 125 2.33 9.14 0.58
N TRP A 126 1.63 10.24 0.30
CA TRP A 126 0.66 10.29 -0.79
C TRP A 126 1.33 10.25 -2.17
N ALA A 127 2.49 10.91 -2.33
CA ALA A 127 3.22 10.89 -3.58
C ALA A 127 3.60 9.47 -4.03
N VAL A 128 3.88 8.57 -3.08
CA VAL A 128 4.19 7.14 -3.33
C VAL A 128 2.91 6.31 -3.51
N ALA A 129 1.85 6.63 -2.76
CA ALA A 129 0.65 5.79 -2.68
C ALA A 129 -0.46 6.10 -3.69
N LYS A 130 -0.51 7.32 -4.24
CA LYS A 130 -1.65 7.81 -5.05
C LYS A 130 -2.05 6.90 -6.22
N ASP A 131 -1.10 6.17 -6.79
CA ASP A 131 -1.35 5.28 -7.94
C ASP A 131 -1.82 3.88 -7.52
N ASN A 132 -1.81 3.58 -6.21
CA ASN A 132 -2.12 2.27 -5.63
C ASN A 132 -3.36 2.27 -4.73
N GLY A 133 -3.67 3.40 -4.08
CA GLY A 133 -4.84 3.55 -3.21
C GLY A 133 -4.51 3.67 -1.73
N LEU A 134 -5.55 3.61 -0.89
CA LEU A 134 -5.45 3.82 0.56
C LEU A 134 -4.54 2.80 1.24
N TRP A 135 -4.61 1.53 0.84
CA TRP A 135 -3.80 0.46 1.45
C TRP A 135 -2.29 0.79 1.39
N HIS A 136 -1.82 1.31 0.26
CA HIS A 136 -0.42 1.68 0.10
C HIS A 136 -0.10 2.99 0.83
N PHE A 137 -1.07 3.87 0.99
CA PHE A 137 -0.94 5.09 1.78
C PHE A 137 -0.75 4.77 3.26
N ILE A 138 -1.50 3.80 3.80
CA ILE A 138 -1.35 3.28 5.17
C ILE A 138 0.07 2.73 5.37
N ILE A 139 0.56 1.89 4.45
CA ILE A 139 1.94 1.39 4.49
C ILE A 139 2.95 2.55 4.46
N SER A 140 2.73 3.54 3.60
CA SER A 140 3.64 4.67 3.45
C SER A 140 3.71 5.55 4.70
N LEU A 141 2.61 5.72 5.43
CA LEU A 141 2.61 6.38 6.74
C LEU A 141 3.40 5.55 7.77
N GLY A 142 3.21 4.22 7.77
CA GLY A 142 4.03 3.30 8.56
C GLY A 142 5.53 3.42 8.24
N GLY A 143 5.86 3.56 6.95
CA GLY A 143 7.23 3.78 6.49
C GLY A 143 7.84 5.09 6.99
N LEU A 144 7.08 6.19 7.03
CA LEU A 144 7.56 7.45 7.64
C LEU A 144 7.87 7.28 9.13
N ILE A 145 6.98 6.62 9.87
CA ILE A 145 7.16 6.38 11.32
C ILE A 145 8.40 5.50 11.56
N ASN A 146 8.55 4.44 10.77
CA ASN A 146 9.66 3.49 10.84
C ASN A 146 10.95 3.99 10.17
N GLN A 147 10.94 5.17 9.56
CA GLN A 147 12.05 5.75 8.79
C GLN A 147 12.56 4.83 7.66
N ASP A 148 11.62 4.25 6.91
CA ASP A 148 11.92 3.44 5.73
C ASP A 148 12.36 4.31 4.55
N GLY A 149 13.45 3.90 3.89
CA GLY A 149 14.00 4.63 2.73
C GLY A 149 13.15 4.60 1.46
N PHE A 150 12.11 3.75 1.38
CA PHE A 150 11.21 3.72 0.22
C PHE A 150 10.22 4.89 0.21
N VAL A 151 9.97 5.50 1.37
CA VAL A 151 9.15 6.72 1.45
C VAL A 151 10.11 7.90 1.40
N ASN A 152 10.19 8.52 0.21
CA ASN A 152 11.16 9.57 -0.09
C ASN A 152 11.19 10.65 1.02
N ALA A 153 12.40 10.98 1.46
CA ALA A 153 12.67 11.85 2.61
C ALA A 153 13.47 13.09 2.21
N GLU A 154 13.28 13.61 1.01
CA GLU A 154 13.86 14.89 0.61
C GLU A 154 12.86 16.03 0.79
N GLY A 155 13.31 17.18 1.31
CA GLY A 155 12.49 18.38 1.50
C GLY A 155 12.55 18.95 2.91
N ARG A 156 11.44 19.55 3.36
CA ARG A 156 11.34 20.11 4.72
C ARG A 156 11.12 18.98 5.73
N HIS A 157 11.83 19.06 6.85
CA HIS A 157 11.73 18.12 7.97
C HIS A 157 11.19 18.83 9.21
N PHE A 158 10.40 18.14 10.02
CA PHE A 158 10.01 18.64 11.35
C PHE A 158 11.22 18.69 12.29
N ASN A 159 12.10 17.70 12.17
CA ASN A 159 13.29 17.57 13.00
C ASN A 159 14.52 17.24 12.12
N GLY A 160 15.41 18.23 11.95
CA GLY A 160 16.63 18.09 11.15
C GLY A 160 17.63 17.11 11.78
N ASP A 161 17.81 17.16 13.10
CA ASP A 161 18.74 16.25 13.80
C ASP A 161 18.32 14.79 13.65
N ALA A 162 17.01 14.51 13.63
CA ALA A 162 16.49 13.17 13.38
C ALA A 162 16.74 12.71 11.94
N TYR A 163 16.73 13.63 10.97
CA TYR A 163 17.09 13.35 9.58
C TYR A 163 18.59 13.05 9.46
N ASP A 164 19.45 13.90 10.01
CA ASP A 164 20.91 13.70 9.97
C ASP A 164 21.31 12.40 10.66
N HIS A 165 20.67 12.08 11.79
CA HIS A 165 20.86 10.80 12.45
C HIS A 165 20.44 9.62 11.56
N TRP A 166 19.27 9.67 10.92
CA TRP A 166 18.84 8.63 9.98
C TRP A 166 19.78 8.46 8.79
N VAL A 167 20.27 9.57 8.22
CA VAL A 167 21.31 9.57 7.18
C VAL A 167 22.59 8.91 7.69
N SER A 168 23.04 9.22 8.90
CA SER A 168 24.24 8.62 9.52
C SER A 168 24.11 7.10 9.73
N ARG A 169 22.88 6.59 9.91
CA ARG A 169 22.58 5.15 9.98
C ARG A 169 22.46 4.48 8.61
N GLY A 170 22.77 5.21 7.52
CA GLY A 170 22.65 4.72 6.15
C GLY A 170 21.21 4.61 5.67
N ARG A 171 20.31 5.47 6.18
CA ARG A 171 18.88 5.50 5.83
C ARG A 171 18.15 4.18 6.11
N LYS A 172 18.63 3.44 7.12
CA LYS A 172 18.03 2.16 7.52
C LYS A 172 16.78 2.39 8.36
N PRO A 173 15.73 1.56 8.20
CA PRO A 173 14.56 1.64 9.05
C PRO A 173 14.91 1.35 10.52
N VAL A 174 14.01 1.73 11.42
CA VAL A 174 14.11 1.39 12.84
C VAL A 174 13.90 -0.11 13.03
N THR A 175 12.87 -0.66 12.39
CA THR A 175 12.51 -2.08 12.42
C THR A 175 12.47 -2.63 10.99
N HIS A 176 12.98 -3.85 10.79
CA HIS A 176 12.92 -4.53 9.48
C HIS A 176 11.52 -5.12 9.22
N ILE A 177 10.57 -4.26 8.87
CA ILE A 177 9.19 -4.66 8.56
C ILE A 177 9.10 -5.06 7.07
N LYS A 178 8.57 -6.25 6.79
CA LYS A 178 8.27 -6.69 5.42
C LYS A 178 6.92 -6.15 4.98
N TRP A 179 6.89 -4.87 4.63
CA TRP A 179 5.69 -4.23 4.10
C TRP A 179 5.19 -4.96 2.82
N PRO A 180 3.88 -5.27 2.71
CA PRO A 180 3.34 -5.95 1.53
C PRO A 180 3.14 -4.97 0.36
N LEU A 181 4.23 -4.44 -0.17
CA LEU A 181 4.23 -3.42 -1.25
C LEU A 181 3.67 -3.94 -2.59
N ASP A 182 3.56 -5.26 -2.76
CA ASP A 182 3.04 -5.95 -3.93
C ASP A 182 1.68 -6.63 -3.67
N LEU A 183 0.90 -6.13 -2.70
CA LEU A 183 -0.37 -6.72 -2.26
C LEU A 183 -1.30 -7.13 -3.41
N VAL A 184 -1.45 -6.27 -4.43
CA VAL A 184 -2.32 -6.53 -5.59
C VAL A 184 -1.85 -7.78 -6.35
N SER A 185 -0.55 -7.87 -6.67
CA SER A 185 0.01 -9.03 -7.36
C SER A 185 -0.10 -10.31 -6.55
N GLN A 186 0.00 -10.23 -5.21
CA GLN A 186 -0.21 -11.38 -4.34
C GLN A 186 -1.66 -11.89 -4.37
N LEU A 187 -2.64 -11.00 -4.48
CA LEU A 187 -4.06 -11.36 -4.59
C LEU A 187 -4.38 -12.05 -5.94
N GLU A 188 -3.82 -11.56 -7.04
CA GLU A 188 -3.99 -12.14 -8.37
C GLU A 188 -3.40 -13.56 -8.47
N ASN A 189 -2.22 -13.77 -7.86
CA ASN A 189 -1.57 -15.09 -7.84
C ASN A 189 -2.36 -16.12 -7.01
N LYS A 190 -3.01 -15.71 -5.91
CA LYS A 190 -3.87 -16.61 -5.10
C LYS A 190 -5.10 -17.10 -5.86
N LEU A 191 -5.63 -16.31 -6.80
CA LEU A 191 -6.75 -16.72 -7.66
C LEU A 191 -6.35 -17.72 -8.76
N THR A 192 -5.06 -17.80 -9.08
CA THR A 192 -4.55 -18.62 -10.19
C THR A 192 -4.20 -20.06 -9.76
N ILE A 193 -4.12 -20.33 -8.45
CA ILE A 193 -3.79 -21.65 -7.90
C ILE A 193 -5.04 -22.28 -7.28
N THR A 194 -6.07 -22.51 -8.10
CA THR A 194 -7.03 -23.59 -7.82
C THR A 194 -7.07 -24.50 -9.05
N PRO A 195 -6.25 -25.56 -9.13
CA PRO A 195 -6.53 -26.61 -10.07
C PRO A 195 -7.84 -27.27 -9.61
N LYS A 196 -8.94 -26.98 -10.32
CA LYS A 196 -10.11 -27.86 -10.29
C LYS A 196 -9.59 -29.27 -10.56
N LYS A 197 -9.66 -30.16 -9.57
CA LYS A 197 -9.62 -31.60 -9.81
C LYS A 197 -10.64 -31.86 -10.92
N LYS A 198 -10.18 -32.22 -12.11
CA LYS A 198 -11.05 -32.80 -13.13
C LYS A 198 -11.58 -34.09 -12.55
N ASP A 199 -12.89 -34.16 -12.41
CA ASP A 199 -13.61 -35.43 -12.29
C ASP A 199 -13.12 -36.37 -13.38
N GLU A 200 -12.63 -37.54 -12.96
CA GLU A 200 -12.30 -38.66 -13.83
C GLU A 200 -13.59 -39.15 -14.50
N THR A 201 -13.91 -38.56 -15.64
CA THR A 201 -14.94 -39.09 -16.51
C THR A 201 -14.29 -40.12 -17.43
N LYS A 202 -14.53 -41.39 -17.06
CA LYS A 202 -14.49 -42.62 -17.86
C LYS A 202 -13.92 -42.51 -19.27
N SER A 203 -12.79 -43.19 -19.43
CA SER A 203 -12.18 -43.65 -20.67
C SER A 203 -13.22 -44.27 -21.62
N LEU A 204 -13.41 -43.66 -22.79
CA LEU A 204 -13.95 -44.33 -23.97
C LEU A 204 -12.89 -44.31 -25.07
N ASN A 205 -12.35 -45.51 -25.27
CA ASN A 205 -11.37 -45.89 -26.28
C ASN A 205 -11.96 -45.67 -27.67
N ILE A 206 -11.45 -44.72 -28.45
CA ILE A 206 -11.69 -44.67 -29.90
C ILE A 206 -10.37 -44.55 -30.64
N LYS A 207 -10.19 -45.57 -31.49
CA LYS A 207 -9.10 -45.94 -32.39
C LYS A 207 -8.30 -44.78 -33.00
N LYS A 208 -6.97 -44.94 -32.90
CA LYS A 208 -5.95 -44.35 -33.78
C LYS A 208 -6.36 -44.47 -35.26
N LYS A 209 -6.36 -43.34 -35.97
CA LYS A 209 -6.05 -43.31 -37.40
C LYS A 209 -5.00 -42.23 -37.63
N THR A 210 -3.80 -42.70 -37.93
CA THR A 210 -2.62 -41.94 -38.29
C THR A 210 -2.83 -41.35 -39.68
N THR A 211 -2.67 -40.04 -39.82
CA THR A 211 -2.27 -39.44 -41.10
C THR A 211 -1.43 -38.21 -40.80
N THR A 212 -0.17 -38.33 -41.20
CA THR A 212 0.79 -37.28 -41.47
C THR A 212 0.17 -36.15 -42.28
N ASP A 213 0.39 -34.90 -41.88
CA ASP A 213 1.10 -33.93 -42.71
C ASP A 213 1.34 -32.64 -41.93
N ASN A 214 2.60 -32.25 -41.90
CA ASN A 214 3.10 -30.99 -41.40
C ASN A 214 3.67 -30.26 -42.63
N PRO A 215 3.45 -28.95 -42.79
CA PRO A 215 4.64 -28.13 -42.98
C PRO A 215 4.56 -26.73 -42.36
N GLY A 216 5.66 -26.33 -41.69
CA GLY A 216 6.08 -24.94 -41.45
C GLY A 216 5.29 -24.18 -40.38
N ILE A 217 5.88 -23.39 -39.49
CA ILE A 217 6.86 -22.34 -39.77
C ILE A 217 7.75 -22.14 -38.53
N ASN A 218 9.05 -22.05 -38.78
CA ASN A 218 10.11 -21.75 -37.83
C ASN A 218 10.30 -20.22 -37.77
N ILE A 219 9.97 -19.58 -36.64
CA ILE A 219 10.19 -18.13 -36.44
C ILE A 219 11.38 -17.94 -35.50
N LYS A 220 12.51 -17.50 -36.07
CA LYS A 220 13.68 -16.99 -35.34
C LYS A 220 13.34 -15.64 -34.66
N PRO A 221 13.82 -15.37 -33.43
CA PRO A 221 13.66 -14.06 -32.80
C PRO A 221 14.60 -13.02 -33.42
N LYS A 222 14.06 -11.84 -33.73
CA LYS A 222 14.79 -10.69 -34.32
C LYS A 222 15.46 -9.87 -33.22
N ALA A 223 16.69 -9.46 -33.47
CA ALA A 223 17.60 -8.78 -32.54
C ALA A 223 17.16 -7.36 -32.14
N LYS A 224 17.63 -6.95 -30.95
CA LYS A 224 17.47 -5.65 -30.28
C LYS A 224 17.99 -4.49 -31.13
N SER A 225 17.18 -3.45 -31.30
CA SER A 225 17.63 -2.13 -31.77
C SER A 225 18.11 -1.27 -30.60
N ALA A 226 19.30 -0.66 -30.75
CA ALA A 226 19.93 0.23 -29.78
C ALA A 226 19.22 1.60 -29.70
N PRO A 227 19.30 2.31 -28.56
CA PRO A 227 18.73 3.65 -28.41
C PRO A 227 19.60 4.74 -29.07
N PRO A 228 18.98 5.84 -29.56
CA PRO A 228 19.68 6.94 -30.22
C PRO A 228 20.44 7.84 -29.23
N PRO A 229 21.44 8.62 -29.69
CA PRO A 229 22.35 9.37 -28.83
C PRO A 229 21.73 10.64 -28.23
N LEU A 230 22.12 10.91 -26.97
CA LEU A 230 21.79 12.10 -26.19
C LEU A 230 22.60 13.31 -26.67
N ASN A 231 21.92 14.40 -27.01
CA ASN A 231 22.53 15.69 -27.32
C ASN A 231 22.63 16.52 -26.02
N ILE A 232 23.85 16.78 -25.55
CA ILE A 232 24.13 17.60 -24.37
C ILE A 232 24.42 19.03 -24.84
N THR A 233 23.49 19.95 -24.61
CA THR A 233 23.75 21.39 -24.70
C THR A 233 24.20 21.91 -23.34
N LYS A 234 25.47 22.30 -23.24
CA LYS A 234 25.98 23.13 -22.14
C LYS A 234 25.32 24.51 -22.24
N ARG A 235 24.73 24.99 -21.14
CA ARG A 235 24.43 26.42 -20.96
C ARG A 235 25.56 27.04 -20.14
N ASN A 236 26.06 28.17 -20.64
CA ASN A 236 26.99 29.07 -19.96
C ASN A 236 26.33 29.73 -18.76
#